data_AF-A0A7K3YBL3-F1
#
_entry.id   AF-A0A7K3YBL3-F1
#
_cell.length_a   1.000
_cell.length_b   1.000
_cell.length_c   1.000
_cell.angle_alpha   90.00
_cell.angle_beta   90.00
_cell.angle_gamma   90.00
#
_symmetry.space_group_name_H-M   'P 1'
#
loop_
_entity.id
_entity.type
_entity.pdbx_description
1 polymer ?
#
loop_
_entity_poly.entity_id
_entity_poly.type
_entity_poly.pdbx_seq_one_letter_code
_entity_poly.pdbx_strand_id
1 'polypeptide(L)'
;MQSTTRYYQEMREPAVKKILYWCDNCNIPLIGRTCACGARSRELRLLQPYDLRPALAADTALIRSLLAGQFGDIPLPKVVLLNKTGGIDRVDLVIMHGDRFGWLTFDPVTRRFSLDIAPEALPYLLPHATRGIIDLEAEADLGAHRGRIGGKRFTLNAPLPDGTVIVSYRRRFGTGIVKDGWIRVKELISVEPRTRPDPDWDLVIERNRYHLKNLERSAVRTIRKHANARPCVNVSFSGGKDSTAVLHLARKAGVEKAFFIDTGIELPETIEFVASQGVEIIRNGGDFFRAVEKEGPPGKDHRWCCKLLKLQPLKNYLAAIGPCVTIQGNRWYESWNRADLDETSQNPENPLQMNVSPIRSWRALEVFLYLWWKGVPINPLYEKGLERIGCYPCPAALEGEYERLREMHPELTERWDEFLERWAKKNGLPEAYHRWGLWRWRTLPPKMRELCRDRGIPLNRDDTVRSSFSG
;
A
#
# COMPACT_ATOMS: atom_id res chain seq x y z
N MET A 1 34.45 -19.59 13.42
CA MET A 1 34.75 -18.17 13.15
C MET A 1 35.23 -18.03 11.72
N GLN A 2 34.37 -17.60 10.79
CA GLN A 2 34.78 -16.96 9.53
C GLN A 2 33.54 -16.38 8.81
N SER A 3 33.67 -15.07 8.53
CA SER A 3 32.98 -14.19 7.59
C SER A 3 31.45 -14.04 7.65
N THR A 4 30.99 -13.20 8.57
CA THR A 4 29.74 -12.41 8.51
C THR A 4 29.89 -11.08 7.76
N THR A 5 30.91 -10.93 6.91
CA THR A 5 31.24 -9.66 6.23
C THR A 5 30.79 -9.66 4.77
N ARG A 6 29.48 -9.73 4.53
CA ARG A 6 28.86 -9.51 3.19
C ARG A 6 27.54 -8.73 3.23
N TYR A 7 27.28 -7.99 4.29
CA TYR A 7 26.22 -6.98 4.31
C TYR A 7 26.85 -5.61 4.15
N TYR A 8 26.25 -4.76 3.30
CA TYR A 8 26.73 -3.45 2.86
C TYR A 8 27.72 -3.44 1.68
N GLN A 9 27.38 -4.14 0.59
CA GLN A 9 27.68 -3.53 -0.72
C GLN A 9 26.90 -2.22 -0.78
N GLU A 10 27.59 -1.13 -1.15
CA GLU A 10 27.02 0.19 -1.41
C GLU A 10 25.79 0.05 -2.31
N MET A 11 24.59 0.00 -1.71
CA MET A 11 23.35 0.01 -2.45
C MET A 11 23.25 1.38 -3.11
N ARG A 12 23.61 1.47 -4.38
CA ARG A 12 23.26 2.63 -5.22
C ARG A 12 21.78 2.89 -5.01
N GLU A 13 21.44 4.12 -4.63
CA GLU A 13 20.04 4.50 -4.51
C GLU A 13 19.33 4.18 -5.84
N PRO A 14 18.23 3.41 -5.82
CA PRO A 14 17.51 3.05 -7.04
C PRO A 14 17.09 4.27 -7.84
N ALA A 15 16.98 4.15 -9.16
CA ALA A 15 16.58 5.22 -10.09
C ALA A 15 15.08 5.58 -10.00
N VAL A 16 14.51 5.58 -8.79
CA VAL A 16 13.10 5.82 -8.50
C VAL A 16 12.78 7.32 -8.43
N LYS A 17 11.56 7.68 -8.83
CA LYS A 17 11.03 9.05 -8.73
C LYS A 17 10.70 9.35 -7.26
N LYS A 18 11.54 10.17 -6.62
CA LYS A 18 11.36 10.60 -5.22
C LYS A 18 10.43 11.80 -5.06
N ILE A 19 10.03 12.41 -6.16
CA ILE A 19 9.31 13.69 -6.20
C ILE A 19 7.99 13.51 -6.96
N LEU A 20 6.92 14.06 -6.38
CA LEU A 20 5.69 14.40 -7.07
C LEU A 20 5.70 15.90 -7.33
N TYR A 21 5.22 16.34 -8.49
CA TYR A 21 5.04 17.77 -8.75
C TYR A 21 3.59 18.16 -8.46
N TRP A 22 3.35 19.38 -8.00
CA TRP A 22 2.01 19.89 -7.71
C TRP A 22 1.80 21.23 -8.42
N CYS A 23 0.67 21.40 -9.10
CA CYS A 23 0.28 22.70 -9.64
C CYS A 23 -0.58 23.42 -8.59
N ASP A 24 -0.05 24.44 -7.93
CA ASP A 24 -0.81 25.18 -6.92
C ASP A 24 -2.00 25.96 -7.53
N ASN A 25 -1.90 26.38 -8.80
CA ASN A 25 -2.97 27.09 -9.52
C ASN A 25 -4.16 26.18 -9.86
N CYS A 26 -3.91 25.00 -10.42
CA CYS A 26 -4.97 24.03 -10.73
C CYS A 26 -5.34 23.15 -9.52
N ASN A 27 -4.53 23.19 -8.46
CA ASN A 27 -4.59 22.31 -7.29
C ASN A 27 -4.61 20.81 -7.63
N ILE A 28 -3.68 20.36 -8.48
CA ILE A 28 -3.59 18.96 -8.93
C ILE A 28 -2.17 18.39 -8.83
N PRO A 29 -2.03 17.06 -8.71
CA PRO A 29 -0.76 16.38 -8.89
C PRO A 29 -0.36 16.34 -10.36
N LEU A 30 0.96 16.42 -10.59
CA LEU A 30 1.58 16.29 -11.89
C LEU A 30 2.62 15.16 -11.87
N ILE A 31 2.55 14.28 -12.88
CA ILE A 31 3.51 13.18 -13.07
C ILE A 31 4.78 13.64 -13.83
N GLY A 32 4.85 14.94 -14.16
CA GLY A 32 6.01 15.63 -14.71
C GLY A 32 6.10 17.09 -14.22
N ARG A 33 7.17 17.79 -14.59
CA ARG A 33 7.52 19.14 -14.09
C ARG A 33 6.61 20.27 -14.56
N THR A 34 5.78 20.06 -15.57
CA THR A 34 5.07 21.15 -16.25
C THR A 34 3.58 20.89 -16.22
N CYS A 35 2.80 21.89 -15.80
CA CYS A 35 1.36 21.87 -15.96
C CYS A 35 0.97 22.41 -17.34
N ALA A 36 -0.05 21.82 -17.96
CA ALA A 36 -0.63 22.35 -19.20
C ALA A 36 -1.25 23.75 -19.07
N CYS A 37 -1.48 24.25 -17.85
CA CYS A 37 -1.93 25.63 -17.62
C CYS A 37 -0.80 26.68 -17.65
N GLY A 38 0.46 26.27 -17.80
CA GLY A 38 1.62 27.18 -17.85
C GLY A 38 2.16 27.63 -16.49
N ALA A 39 1.46 27.35 -15.38
CA ALA A 39 1.93 27.68 -14.04
C ALA A 39 3.14 26.82 -13.60
N ARG A 40 4.03 27.42 -12.79
CA ARG A 40 5.15 26.70 -12.16
C ARG A 40 4.63 25.61 -11.22
N SER A 41 5.25 24.44 -11.28
CA SER A 41 4.96 23.35 -10.33
C SER A 41 5.84 23.45 -9.09
N ARG A 42 5.27 23.12 -7.93
CA ARG A 42 6.00 22.88 -6.68
C ARG A 42 6.43 21.42 -6.58
N GLU A 43 7.58 21.17 -5.96
CA GLU A 43 8.04 19.82 -5.66
C GLU A 43 7.50 19.35 -4.31
N LEU A 44 6.95 18.14 -4.28
CA LEU A 44 6.54 17.43 -3.08
C LEU A 44 7.38 16.16 -2.95
N ARG A 45 8.26 16.13 -1.95
CA ARG A 45 9.12 14.97 -1.68
C ARG A 45 8.31 13.84 -1.04
N LEU A 46 8.28 12.71 -1.73
CA LEU A 46 7.62 11.48 -1.30
C LEU A 46 8.48 10.72 -0.27
N LEU A 47 7.81 9.91 0.53
CA LEU A 47 8.40 8.98 1.48
C LEU A 47 8.57 7.61 0.83
N GLN A 48 9.60 6.88 1.25
CA GLN A 48 9.90 5.53 0.76
C GLN A 48 8.75 4.56 1.07
N PRO A 49 8.38 3.67 0.11
CA PRO A 49 9.10 3.32 -1.12
C PRO A 49 8.82 4.25 -2.31
N TYR A 50 8.24 5.44 -2.09
CA TYR A 50 7.86 6.42 -3.10
C TYR A 50 6.70 5.99 -4.02
N ASP A 51 6.04 4.87 -3.70
CA ASP A 51 4.79 4.50 -4.36
C ASP A 51 3.66 5.39 -3.86
N LEU A 52 2.83 5.81 -4.80
CA LEU A 52 1.79 6.80 -4.61
C LEU A 52 0.58 6.33 -5.39
N ARG A 53 -0.61 6.38 -4.80
CA ARG A 53 -1.87 6.05 -5.48
C ARG A 53 -2.98 7.05 -5.11
N PRO A 54 -4.01 7.18 -5.95
CA PRO A 54 -5.27 7.79 -5.53
C PRO A 54 -5.86 7.09 -4.30
N ALA A 55 -6.47 7.85 -3.40
CA ALA A 55 -7.44 7.30 -2.46
C ALA A 55 -8.73 7.00 -3.24
N LEU A 56 -9.22 5.78 -3.15
CA LEU A 56 -10.45 5.35 -3.84
C LEU A 56 -11.66 5.44 -2.89
N ALA A 57 -12.82 4.92 -3.29
CA ALA A 57 -14.06 5.10 -2.53
C ALA A 57 -13.93 4.65 -1.06
N ALA A 58 -13.47 3.42 -0.80
CA ALA A 58 -13.30 2.92 0.56
C ALA A 58 -12.25 3.70 1.37
N ASP A 59 -11.14 4.12 0.76
CA ASP A 59 -10.13 4.94 1.44
C ASP A 59 -10.70 6.30 1.84
N THR A 60 -11.44 6.94 0.92
CA THR A 60 -12.06 8.25 1.13
C THR A 60 -13.12 8.19 2.23
N ALA A 61 -13.94 7.13 2.24
CA ALA A 61 -14.92 6.88 3.29
C ALA A 61 -14.25 6.67 4.65
N LEU A 62 -13.16 5.90 4.71
CA LEU A 62 -12.39 5.68 5.93
C LEU A 62 -11.78 6.98 6.46
N ILE A 63 -11.11 7.76 5.62
CA ILE A 63 -10.51 9.04 6.01
C ILE A 63 -11.58 10.00 6.51
N ARG A 64 -12.73 10.08 5.82
CA ARG A 64 -13.87 10.92 6.23
C ARG A 64 -14.40 10.49 7.59
N SER A 65 -14.59 9.19 7.82
CA SER A 65 -15.05 8.65 9.11
C SER A 65 -14.11 8.99 10.25
N LEU A 66 -12.79 8.81 10.05
CA LEU A 66 -11.78 9.11 11.06
C LEU A 66 -11.72 10.62 11.39
N LEU A 67 -11.77 11.48 10.37
CA LEU A 67 -11.84 12.93 10.57
C LEU A 67 -13.14 13.36 11.26
N ALA A 68 -14.28 12.80 10.82
CA ALA A 68 -15.57 13.04 11.44
C ALA A 68 -15.50 12.72 12.93
N GLY A 69 -15.00 11.54 13.30
CA GLY A 69 -14.85 11.09 14.68
C GLY A 69 -13.98 12.02 15.53
N GLN A 70 -12.86 12.53 14.98
CA GLN A 70 -11.89 13.31 15.73
C GLN A 70 -12.21 14.81 15.78
N PHE A 71 -12.61 15.41 14.66
CA PHE A 71 -12.66 16.87 14.48
C PHE A 71 -14.04 17.40 14.06
N GLY A 72 -15.00 16.54 13.74
CA GLY A 72 -16.29 16.94 13.17
C GLY A 72 -16.29 16.83 11.65
N ASP A 73 -17.32 17.39 10.98
CA ASP A 73 -17.44 17.24 9.52
C ASP A 73 -16.40 18.09 8.78
N ILE A 74 -15.33 17.42 8.31
CA ILE A 74 -14.24 18.05 7.56
C ILE A 74 -14.44 17.79 6.06
N PRO A 75 -14.55 18.84 5.23
CA PRO A 75 -14.58 18.69 3.78
C PRO A 75 -13.32 17.98 3.27
N LEU A 76 -13.51 16.96 2.43
CA LEU A 76 -12.42 16.29 1.72
C LEU A 76 -12.40 16.75 0.26
N PRO A 77 -11.22 17.12 -0.29
CA PRO A 77 -11.12 17.38 -1.71
C PRO A 77 -11.33 16.09 -2.52
N LYS A 78 -11.73 16.22 -3.78
CA LYS A 78 -11.91 15.07 -4.69
C LYS A 78 -10.59 14.37 -5.02
N VAL A 79 -9.49 15.12 -5.04
CA VAL A 79 -8.14 14.60 -5.30
C VAL A 79 -7.39 14.40 -3.99
N VAL A 80 -7.44 13.16 -3.50
CA VAL A 80 -6.66 12.69 -2.35
C VAL A 80 -5.68 11.62 -2.80
N LEU A 81 -4.45 11.70 -2.31
CA LEU A 81 -3.41 10.72 -2.62
C LEU A 81 -2.90 10.04 -1.35
N LEU A 82 -2.51 8.78 -1.51
CA LEU A 82 -1.89 7.95 -0.49
C LEU A 82 -0.48 7.59 -0.93
N ASN A 83 0.52 8.11 -0.22
CA ASN A 83 1.91 7.71 -0.38
C ASN A 83 2.24 6.66 0.66
N LYS A 84 2.45 5.43 0.19
CA LYS A 84 2.78 4.29 1.06
C LYS A 84 4.08 4.55 1.81
N THR A 85 4.12 4.14 3.08
CA THR A 85 5.30 4.26 3.93
C THR A 85 5.59 2.96 4.69
N GLY A 86 6.78 2.84 5.25
CA GLY A 86 7.15 1.68 6.07
C GLY A 86 6.51 1.74 7.46
N GLY A 87 5.66 0.77 7.79
CA GLY A 87 4.96 0.64 9.08
C GLY A 87 5.11 -0.74 9.73
N ILE A 88 4.38 -0.96 10.83
CA ILE A 88 4.16 -2.30 11.40
C ILE A 88 3.29 -3.12 10.44
N ASP A 89 2.20 -2.50 9.95
CA ASP A 89 1.35 -3.01 8.88
C ASP A 89 1.07 -1.88 7.86
N ARG A 90 -0.20 -1.49 7.63
CA ARG A 90 -0.54 -0.39 6.72
C ARG A 90 -0.23 0.98 7.33
N VAL A 91 0.58 1.78 6.63
CA VAL A 91 0.82 3.20 6.94
C VAL A 91 0.95 4.01 5.64
N ASP A 92 0.01 4.93 5.44
CA ASP A 92 -0.05 5.80 4.27
C ASP A 92 0.04 7.27 4.71
N LEU A 93 0.97 8.02 4.09
CA LEU A 93 0.93 9.48 4.14
C LEU A 93 -0.21 9.95 3.24
N VAL A 94 -1.20 10.59 3.84
CA VAL A 94 -2.32 11.24 3.16
C VAL A 94 -1.86 12.60 2.64
N ILE A 95 -2.06 12.86 1.35
CA ILE A 95 -1.71 14.12 0.70
C ILE A 95 -3.00 14.75 0.15
N MET A 96 -3.24 16.00 0.53
CA MET A 96 -4.38 16.82 0.10
C MET A 96 -3.86 18.22 -0.22
N HIS A 97 -4.39 18.86 -1.26
CA HIS A 97 -3.96 20.21 -1.68
C HIS A 97 -2.44 20.38 -1.93
N GLY A 98 -1.75 19.26 -2.19
CA GLY A 98 -0.29 19.21 -2.36
C GLY A 98 0.49 19.34 -1.06
N ASP A 99 -0.19 19.23 0.08
CA ASP A 99 0.38 19.31 1.42
C ASP A 99 0.27 17.95 2.12
N ARG A 100 1.16 17.71 3.09
CA ARG A 100 1.12 16.51 3.92
C ARG A 100 -0.03 16.67 4.90
N PHE A 101 -1.09 15.89 4.72
CA PHE A 101 -2.28 16.04 5.54
C PHE A 101 -2.17 15.26 6.84
N GLY A 102 -1.61 14.04 6.79
CA GLY A 102 -1.46 13.20 7.97
C GLY A 102 -1.08 11.77 7.62
N TRP A 103 -1.05 10.90 8.63
CA TRP A 103 -0.72 9.49 8.48
C TRP A 103 -1.91 8.62 8.83
N LEU A 104 -2.41 7.89 7.84
CA LEU A 104 -3.40 6.83 8.02
C LEU A 104 -2.66 5.55 8.41
N THR A 105 -2.92 5.02 9.60
CA THR A 105 -2.22 3.86 10.17
C THR A 105 -3.19 2.79 10.59
N PHE A 106 -2.85 1.52 10.36
CA PHE A 106 -3.55 0.38 10.94
C PHE A 106 -2.72 -0.24 12.08
N ASP A 107 -3.32 -0.36 13.27
CA ASP A 107 -2.73 -1.09 14.40
C ASP A 107 -3.19 -2.57 14.36
N PRO A 108 -2.28 -3.53 14.12
CA PRO A 108 -2.63 -4.95 14.05
C PRO A 108 -3.02 -5.56 15.40
N VAL A 109 -2.70 -4.92 16.52
CA VAL A 109 -3.09 -5.39 17.85
C VAL A 109 -4.52 -4.97 18.17
N THR A 110 -4.84 -3.68 18.00
CA THR A 110 -6.21 -3.20 18.26
C THR A 110 -7.16 -3.43 17.11
N ARG A 111 -6.66 -3.83 15.92
CA ARG A 111 -7.42 -4.00 14.67
C ARG A 111 -8.12 -2.71 14.23
N ARG A 112 -7.53 -1.54 14.47
CA ARG A 112 -8.16 -0.25 14.20
C ARG A 112 -7.30 0.64 13.33
N PHE A 113 -7.96 1.40 12.47
CA PHE A 113 -7.35 2.52 11.77
C PHE A 113 -7.34 3.76 12.65
N SER A 114 -6.29 4.56 12.51
CA SER A 114 -6.19 5.92 13.04
C SER A 114 -5.66 6.87 11.97
N LEU A 115 -5.99 8.16 12.12
CA LEU A 115 -5.45 9.23 11.29
C LEU A 115 -4.77 10.25 12.19
N ASP A 116 -3.46 10.39 12.03
CA ASP A 116 -2.67 11.40 12.73
C ASP A 116 -2.44 12.59 11.81
N ILE A 117 -3.11 13.71 12.07
CA ILE A 117 -2.98 14.93 11.27
C ILE A 117 -1.59 15.58 11.42
N ALA A 118 -1.12 16.19 10.33
CA ALA A 118 0.10 16.97 10.29
C ALA A 118 -0.20 18.47 10.47
N PRO A 119 0.76 19.30 10.93
CA PRO A 119 0.57 20.74 11.04
C PRO A 119 0.11 21.41 9.74
N GLU A 120 0.54 20.90 8.57
CA GLU A 120 0.16 21.43 7.26
C GLU A 120 -1.33 21.19 6.90
N ALA A 121 -2.04 20.34 7.65
CA ALA A 121 -3.49 20.15 7.51
C ALA A 121 -4.32 21.22 8.21
N LEU A 122 -3.76 21.89 9.23
CA LEU A 122 -4.48 22.85 10.07
C LEU A 122 -5.14 24.00 9.30
N PRO A 123 -4.52 24.59 8.25
CA PRO A 123 -5.17 25.61 7.41
C PRO A 123 -6.50 25.18 6.80
N TYR A 124 -6.69 23.88 6.57
CA TYR A 124 -7.89 23.31 5.94
C TYR A 124 -8.83 22.70 6.99
N LEU A 125 -8.32 22.30 8.15
CA LEU A 125 -9.09 21.70 9.24
C LEU A 125 -9.75 22.72 10.16
N LEU A 126 -8.98 23.72 10.63
CA LEU A 126 -9.43 24.66 11.67
C LEU A 126 -10.75 25.37 11.36
N PRO A 127 -11.04 25.82 10.11
CA PRO A 127 -12.31 26.49 9.81
C PRO A 127 -13.55 25.61 9.98
N HIS A 128 -13.38 24.29 10.00
CA HIS A 128 -14.47 23.31 10.02
C HIS A 128 -14.47 22.45 11.30
N ALA A 129 -13.38 22.44 12.06
CA ALA A 129 -13.25 21.64 13.25
C ALA A 129 -14.22 22.13 14.35
N THR A 130 -15.11 21.26 14.80
CA THR A 130 -16.08 21.53 15.87
C THR A 130 -15.73 20.85 17.19
N ARG A 131 -14.75 19.93 17.16
CA ARG A 131 -14.25 19.19 18.32
C ARG A 131 -12.77 18.80 18.12
N GLY A 132 -12.17 18.19 19.14
CA GLY A 132 -10.78 17.73 19.08
C GLY A 132 -9.74 18.85 19.10
N ILE A 133 -10.13 20.06 19.52
CA ILE A 133 -9.24 21.20 19.78
C ILE A 133 -9.09 21.32 21.29
N ILE A 134 -7.85 21.29 21.77
CA ILE A 134 -7.50 21.47 23.18
C ILE A 134 -6.87 22.84 23.35
N ASP A 135 -7.48 23.70 24.16
CA ASP A 135 -6.87 24.96 24.61
C ASP A 135 -5.95 24.68 25.80
N LEU A 136 -4.65 24.73 25.57
CA LEU A 136 -3.67 24.43 26.62
C LEU A 136 -3.71 25.40 27.79
N GLU A 137 -4.18 26.64 27.59
CA GLU A 137 -4.28 27.61 28.68
C GLU A 137 -5.44 27.28 29.62
N ALA A 138 -6.46 26.57 29.13
CA ALA A 138 -7.62 26.14 29.91
C ALA A 138 -7.51 24.69 30.42
N GLU A 139 -6.93 23.80 29.63
CA GLU A 139 -7.08 22.34 29.79
C GLU A 139 -5.83 21.62 30.29
N ALA A 140 -4.68 22.31 30.40
CA ALA A 140 -3.43 21.70 30.84
C ALA A 140 -2.74 22.48 31.96
N ASP A 141 -2.05 21.77 32.86
CA ASP A 141 -1.14 22.39 33.82
C ASP A 141 0.16 22.76 33.12
N LEU A 142 0.26 24.04 32.74
CA LEU A 142 1.44 24.61 32.10
C LEU A 142 2.54 25.02 33.10
N GLY A 143 2.26 24.99 34.41
CA GLY A 143 3.14 25.52 35.45
C GLY A 143 3.68 26.93 35.13
N ALA A 144 4.95 27.19 35.48
CA ALA A 144 5.61 28.47 35.22
C ALA A 144 6.22 28.58 33.78
N HIS A 145 5.82 27.75 32.82
CA HIS A 145 6.45 27.76 31.50
C HIS A 145 6.10 29.02 30.69
N ARG A 146 7.14 29.79 30.33
CA ARG A 146 7.03 31.02 29.50
C ARG A 146 7.65 30.91 28.10
N GLY A 147 8.23 29.77 27.73
CA GLY A 147 8.99 29.57 26.48
C GLY A 147 8.30 28.68 25.44
N ARG A 148 9.05 28.23 24.42
CA ARG A 148 8.57 27.30 23.39
C ARG A 148 8.04 26.00 24.04
N ILE A 149 6.83 25.58 23.66
CA ILE A 149 6.19 24.38 24.21
C ILE A 149 6.11 23.19 23.24
N GLY A 150 6.43 23.38 21.96
CA GLY A 150 6.57 22.27 21.01
C GLY A 150 7.59 21.23 21.51
N GLY A 151 7.22 19.96 21.45
CA GLY A 151 7.97 18.82 21.97
C GLY A 151 7.70 18.45 23.43
N LYS A 152 7.05 19.33 24.21
CA LYS A 152 6.83 19.14 25.66
C LYS A 152 5.57 18.34 25.99
N ARG A 153 5.54 17.82 27.22
CA ARG A 153 4.40 17.09 27.81
C ARG A 153 3.82 17.90 28.97
N PHE A 154 2.50 17.90 29.06
CA PHE A 154 1.74 18.57 30.11
C PHE A 154 0.68 17.61 30.64
N THR A 155 0.36 17.72 31.92
CA THR A 155 -0.75 16.99 32.53
C THR A 155 -2.05 17.70 32.17
N LEU A 156 -3.08 16.95 31.77
CA LEU A 156 -4.39 17.52 31.52
C LEU A 156 -5.15 17.72 32.83
N ASN A 157 -5.91 18.82 32.91
CA ASN A 157 -6.73 19.16 34.06
C ASN A 157 -7.93 18.21 34.22
N ALA A 158 -8.37 17.60 33.11
CA ALA A 158 -9.43 16.60 33.07
C ALA A 158 -9.06 15.46 32.11
N PRO A 159 -9.59 14.24 32.31
CA PRO A 159 -9.39 13.15 31.38
C PRO A 159 -9.96 13.48 30.00
N LEU A 160 -9.15 13.32 28.95
CA LEU A 160 -9.57 13.43 27.55
C LEU A 160 -9.28 12.13 26.81
N PRO A 161 -10.02 11.80 25.74
CA PRO A 161 -9.77 10.61 24.95
C PRO A 161 -8.35 10.59 24.37
N ASP A 162 -7.70 9.43 24.44
CA ASP A 162 -6.41 9.19 23.80
C ASP A 162 -6.51 9.37 22.28
N GLY A 163 -5.49 10.00 21.69
CA GLY A 163 -5.42 10.19 20.25
C GLY A 163 -4.75 11.49 19.82
N THR A 164 -4.76 11.72 18.52
CA THR A 164 -4.27 12.97 17.93
C THR A 164 -5.33 14.07 18.09
N VAL A 165 -4.86 15.27 18.45
CA VAL A 165 -5.67 16.46 18.72
C VAL A 165 -5.07 17.69 18.05
N ILE A 166 -5.90 18.71 17.85
CA ILE A 166 -5.45 20.07 17.57
C ILE A 166 -5.15 20.75 18.89
N VAL A 167 -4.07 21.51 18.94
CA VAL A 167 -3.63 22.23 20.13
C VAL A 167 -3.72 23.73 19.87
N SER A 168 -4.35 24.48 20.77
CA SER A 168 -4.33 25.95 20.78
C SER A 168 -3.50 26.45 21.95
N TYR A 169 -2.67 27.47 21.72
CA TYR A 169 -1.90 28.16 22.76
C TYR A 169 -1.52 29.57 22.30
N ARG A 170 -1.89 30.63 23.04
CA ARG A 170 -1.57 32.02 22.72
C ARG A 170 -1.86 32.41 21.26
N ARG A 171 -3.06 32.04 20.78
CA ARG A 171 -3.52 32.25 19.38
C ARG A 171 -2.69 31.55 18.30
N ARG A 172 -1.88 30.56 18.68
CA ARG A 172 -1.19 29.66 17.76
C ARG A 172 -1.82 28.29 17.81
N PHE A 173 -1.70 27.56 16.72
CA PHE A 173 -2.29 26.23 16.57
C PHE A 173 -1.23 25.20 16.25
N GLY A 174 -1.53 23.95 16.59
CA GLY A 174 -0.59 22.85 16.44
C GLY A 174 -1.26 21.50 16.47
N THR A 175 -0.45 20.46 16.48
CA THR A 175 -0.92 19.09 16.69
C THR A 175 -0.34 18.54 17.99
N GLY A 176 -1.11 17.69 18.65
CA GLY A 176 -0.73 17.04 19.90
C GLY A 176 -1.15 15.58 19.91
N ILE A 177 -0.61 14.84 20.89
CA ILE A 177 -1.08 13.50 21.23
C ILE A 177 -1.52 13.52 22.68
N VAL A 178 -2.77 13.16 22.93
CA VAL A 178 -3.29 12.82 24.26
C VAL A 178 -3.04 11.33 24.48
N LYS A 179 -2.49 11.00 25.63
CA LYS A 179 -2.31 9.62 26.08
C LYS A 179 -2.27 9.58 27.60
N ASP A 180 -2.96 8.64 28.24
CA ASP A 180 -2.88 8.39 29.68
C ASP A 180 -2.98 9.68 30.55
N GLY A 181 -3.89 10.60 30.19
CA GLY A 181 -4.11 11.85 30.93
C GLY A 181 -3.04 12.95 30.75
N TRP A 182 -2.04 12.74 29.88
CA TRP A 182 -1.08 13.77 29.48
C TRP A 182 -1.25 14.14 28.00
N ILE A 183 -0.85 15.36 27.66
CA ILE A 183 -0.77 15.85 26.28
C ILE A 183 0.68 16.17 25.90
N ARG A 184 1.16 15.61 24.79
CA ARG A 184 2.41 16.02 24.16
C ARG A 184 2.13 16.92 22.98
N VAL A 185 2.59 18.15 23.06
CA VAL A 185 2.53 19.10 21.95
C VAL A 185 3.63 18.72 20.96
N LYS A 186 3.28 18.44 19.70
CA LYS A 186 4.29 18.16 18.65
C LYS A 186 4.94 19.46 18.20
N GLU A 187 4.12 20.38 17.70
CA GLU A 187 4.56 21.66 17.16
C GLU A 187 3.45 22.70 17.29
N LEU A 188 3.81 24.00 17.33
CA LEU A 188 2.88 25.12 17.21
C LEU A 188 3.33 26.05 16.07
N ILE A 189 2.40 26.41 15.21
CA ILE A 189 2.56 27.31 14.07
C ILE A 189 1.49 28.41 14.12
N SER A 190 1.74 29.51 13.41
CA SER A 190 0.65 30.42 13.06
C SER A 190 -0.11 29.76 11.91
N VAL A 191 -1.44 29.71 12.01
CA VAL A 191 -2.28 29.08 11.00
C VAL A 191 -3.23 30.12 10.44
N GLU A 192 -3.10 30.37 9.15
CA GLU A 192 -4.08 31.13 8.37
C GLU A 192 -4.95 30.13 7.60
N PRO A 193 -6.29 30.21 7.72
CA PRO A 193 -7.22 29.42 6.91
C PRO A 193 -6.90 29.51 5.41
N ARG A 194 -7.02 28.38 4.71
CA ARG A 194 -6.78 28.32 3.26
C ARG A 194 -7.92 27.61 2.55
N THR A 195 -8.30 28.15 1.41
CA THR A 195 -9.21 27.51 0.45
C THR A 195 -8.49 27.38 -0.88
N ARG A 196 -8.67 26.24 -1.56
CA ARG A 196 -8.11 25.99 -2.89
C ARG A 196 -9.19 25.48 -3.83
N PRO A 197 -9.00 25.59 -5.16
CA PRO A 197 -9.85 24.89 -6.12
C PRO A 197 -9.97 23.40 -5.79
N ASP A 198 -11.14 22.80 -6.01
CA ASP A 198 -11.42 21.38 -5.79
C ASP A 198 -11.65 20.64 -7.12
N PRO A 199 -10.57 20.38 -7.89
CA PRO A 199 -10.66 19.69 -9.17
C PRO A 199 -10.98 18.21 -8.99
N ASP A 200 -11.56 17.60 -10.02
CA ASP A 200 -11.72 16.15 -10.09
C ASP A 200 -10.54 15.47 -10.83
N TRP A 201 -10.61 14.16 -10.94
CA TRP A 201 -9.62 13.35 -11.65
C TRP A 201 -9.59 13.57 -13.16
N ASP A 202 -10.68 14.06 -13.76
CA ASP A 202 -10.72 14.37 -15.19
C ASP A 202 -9.79 15.54 -15.52
N LEU A 203 -9.80 16.59 -14.69
CA LEU A 203 -8.84 17.68 -14.84
C LEU A 203 -7.40 17.20 -14.60
N VAL A 204 -7.17 16.31 -13.63
CA VAL A 204 -5.83 15.72 -13.40
C VAL A 204 -5.34 15.00 -14.66
N ILE A 205 -6.20 14.19 -15.28
CA ILE A 205 -5.87 13.45 -16.52
C ILE A 205 -5.61 14.42 -17.66
N GLU A 206 -6.47 15.43 -17.85
CA GLU A 206 -6.33 16.43 -18.91
C GLU A 206 -4.97 17.13 -18.83
N ARG A 207 -4.59 17.61 -17.63
CA ARG A 207 -3.34 18.36 -17.43
C ARG A 207 -2.10 17.48 -17.50
N ASN A 208 -2.22 16.18 -17.26
CA ASN A 208 -1.12 15.22 -17.37
C ASN A 208 -1.06 14.50 -18.74
N ARG A 209 -1.97 14.79 -19.68
CA ARG A 209 -2.14 14.06 -20.94
C ARG A 209 -0.85 13.94 -21.77
N TYR A 210 -0.03 14.99 -21.83
CA TYR A 210 1.25 14.95 -22.52
C TYR A 210 2.19 13.88 -21.95
N HIS A 211 2.33 13.83 -20.62
CA HIS A 211 3.18 12.86 -19.93
C HIS A 211 2.62 11.43 -20.06
N LEU A 212 1.30 11.26 -19.96
CA LEU A 212 0.64 9.96 -20.14
C LEU A 212 0.87 9.38 -21.55
N LYS A 213 0.79 10.22 -22.60
CA LYS A 213 1.13 9.82 -23.98
C LYS A 213 2.59 9.33 -24.10
N ASN A 214 3.53 9.99 -23.42
CA ASN A 214 4.94 9.59 -23.47
C ASN A 214 5.20 8.27 -22.72
N LEU A 215 4.56 8.07 -21.57
CA LEU A 215 4.61 6.81 -20.84
C LEU A 215 4.07 5.64 -21.68
N GLU A 216 2.91 5.83 -22.32
CA GLU A 216 2.32 4.83 -23.22
C GLU A 216 3.26 4.50 -24.40
N ARG A 217 3.77 5.52 -25.10
CA ARG A 217 4.71 5.33 -26.22
C ARG A 217 5.95 4.55 -25.81
N SER A 218 6.51 4.87 -24.64
CA SER A 218 7.68 4.18 -24.11
C SER A 218 7.39 2.71 -23.83
N ALA A 219 6.29 2.42 -23.13
CA ALA A 219 5.91 1.05 -22.79
C ALA A 219 5.60 0.20 -24.03
N VAL A 220 4.84 0.73 -24.99
CA VAL A 220 4.54 0.05 -26.27
C VAL A 220 5.83 -0.21 -27.06
N ARG A 221 6.77 0.75 -27.10
CA ARG A 221 8.07 0.56 -27.75
C ARG A 221 8.87 -0.56 -27.09
N THR A 222 8.92 -0.61 -25.76
CA THR A 222 9.59 -1.69 -25.02
C THR A 222 8.97 -3.05 -25.33
N ILE A 223 7.64 -3.15 -25.41
CA ILE A 223 6.96 -4.40 -25.77
C ILE A 223 7.36 -4.83 -27.19
N ARG A 224 7.23 -3.94 -28.18
CA ARG A 224 7.56 -4.24 -29.60
C ARG A 224 9.01 -4.64 -29.79
N LYS A 225 9.94 -4.00 -29.06
CA LYS A 225 11.38 -4.31 -29.09
C LYS A 225 11.65 -5.78 -28.76
N HIS A 226 10.92 -6.36 -27.81
CA HIS A 226 11.19 -7.71 -27.30
C HIS A 226 10.21 -8.77 -27.80
N ALA A 227 9.09 -8.41 -28.42
CA ALA A 227 8.02 -9.34 -28.79
C ALA A 227 8.48 -10.54 -29.63
N ASN A 228 9.52 -10.36 -30.48
CA ASN A 228 10.05 -11.40 -31.37
C ASN A 228 11.30 -12.10 -30.81
N ALA A 229 11.67 -11.87 -29.54
CA ALA A 229 12.86 -12.49 -28.94
C ALA A 229 12.67 -14.01 -28.70
N ARG A 230 11.44 -14.51 -28.78
CA ARG A 230 11.07 -15.93 -28.67
C ARG A 230 9.95 -16.26 -29.68
N PRO A 231 9.70 -17.55 -29.99
CA PRO A 231 8.64 -17.96 -30.90
C PRO A 231 7.22 -17.58 -30.46
N CYS A 232 7.01 -17.36 -29.16
CA CYS A 232 5.73 -17.01 -28.56
C CYS A 232 5.84 -15.69 -27.78
N VAL A 233 4.75 -14.92 -27.74
CA VAL A 233 4.61 -13.73 -26.87
C VAL A 233 3.23 -13.75 -26.22
N ASN A 234 3.17 -13.45 -24.92
CA ASN A 234 1.94 -13.42 -24.14
C ASN A 234 2.01 -12.39 -23.00
N VAL A 235 0.86 -12.13 -22.37
CA VAL A 235 0.73 -11.33 -21.16
C VAL A 235 0.41 -12.24 -19.97
N SER A 236 1.18 -12.14 -18.89
CA SER A 236 0.77 -12.72 -17.60
C SER A 236 -0.17 -11.74 -16.91
N PHE A 237 -1.45 -12.04 -16.94
CA PHE A 237 -2.49 -11.21 -16.34
C PHE A 237 -2.82 -11.73 -14.94
N SER A 238 -2.98 -10.83 -13.97
CA SER A 238 -3.28 -11.21 -12.57
C SER A 238 -4.62 -10.65 -12.08
N GLY A 239 -5.35 -9.92 -12.93
CA GLY A 239 -6.54 -9.18 -12.50
C GLY A 239 -6.26 -7.93 -11.67
N GLY A 240 -4.99 -7.55 -11.45
CA GLY A 240 -4.62 -6.32 -10.75
C GLY A 240 -4.37 -5.15 -11.72
N LYS A 241 -4.43 -3.91 -11.22
CA LYS A 241 -4.27 -2.66 -11.99
C LYS A 241 -3.04 -2.65 -12.89
N ASP A 242 -1.92 -3.17 -12.39
CA ASP A 242 -0.64 -3.15 -13.08
C ASP A 242 -0.67 -4.10 -14.29
N SER A 243 -1.24 -5.30 -14.10
CA SER A 243 -1.46 -6.26 -15.18
C SER A 243 -2.53 -5.81 -16.18
N THR A 244 -3.54 -5.06 -15.74
CA THR A 244 -4.55 -4.44 -16.62
C THR A 244 -3.94 -3.38 -17.52
N ALA A 245 -3.09 -2.50 -16.97
CA ALA A 245 -2.39 -1.51 -17.79
C ALA A 245 -1.48 -2.19 -18.82
N VAL A 246 -0.77 -3.24 -18.40
CA VAL A 246 0.09 -4.03 -19.30
C VAL A 246 -0.72 -4.76 -20.38
N LEU A 247 -1.86 -5.37 -20.05
CA LEU A 247 -2.72 -6.02 -21.03
C LEU A 247 -3.17 -5.03 -22.11
N HIS A 248 -3.64 -3.84 -21.71
CA HIS A 248 -4.03 -2.80 -22.66
C HIS A 248 -2.85 -2.30 -23.52
N LEU A 249 -1.67 -2.10 -22.91
CA LEU A 249 -0.45 -1.70 -23.63
C LEU A 249 0.03 -2.79 -24.62
N ALA A 250 -0.08 -4.05 -24.24
CA ALA A 250 0.32 -5.21 -25.03
C ALA A 250 -0.58 -5.38 -26.26
N ARG A 251 -1.91 -5.28 -26.10
CA ARG A 251 -2.86 -5.27 -27.23
C ARG A 251 -2.55 -4.15 -28.21
N LYS A 252 -2.28 -2.94 -27.71
CA LYS A 252 -1.82 -1.80 -28.55
C LYS A 252 -0.48 -2.06 -29.26
N ALA A 253 0.37 -2.91 -28.69
CA ALA A 253 1.62 -3.34 -29.29
C ALA A 253 1.45 -4.49 -30.31
N GLY A 254 0.26 -5.10 -30.42
CA GLY A 254 -0.03 -6.24 -31.28
C GLY A 254 0.04 -7.61 -30.58
N VAL A 255 0.04 -7.64 -29.25
CA VAL A 255 0.07 -8.87 -28.45
C VAL A 255 -1.28 -9.13 -27.82
N GLU A 256 -2.02 -10.09 -28.37
CA GLU A 256 -3.39 -10.44 -27.94
C GLU A 256 -3.42 -11.57 -26.92
N LYS A 257 -2.47 -12.51 -26.98
CA LYS A 257 -2.45 -13.68 -26.09
C LYS A 257 -2.18 -13.25 -24.65
N ALA A 258 -3.06 -13.65 -23.73
CA ALA A 258 -2.94 -13.40 -22.31
C ALA A 258 -3.48 -14.59 -21.53
N PHE A 259 -2.85 -14.89 -20.40
CA PHE A 259 -3.28 -15.97 -19.51
C PHE A 259 -3.32 -15.49 -18.06
N PHE A 260 -4.18 -16.14 -17.28
CA PHE A 260 -4.30 -16.02 -15.84
C PHE A 260 -4.15 -17.40 -15.22
N ILE A 261 -3.27 -17.55 -14.23
CA ILE A 261 -3.14 -18.80 -13.46
C ILE A 261 -4.10 -18.72 -12.28
N ASP A 262 -5.16 -19.52 -12.33
CA ASP A 262 -6.12 -19.63 -11.23
C ASP A 262 -5.52 -20.50 -10.13
N THR A 263 -5.30 -19.91 -8.96
CA THR A 263 -4.74 -20.60 -7.80
C THR A 263 -5.77 -21.41 -7.02
N GLY A 264 -7.06 -21.30 -7.35
CA GLY A 264 -8.16 -21.92 -6.61
C GLY A 264 -8.52 -21.22 -5.29
N ILE A 265 -7.81 -20.13 -4.95
CA ILE A 265 -8.00 -19.32 -3.73
C ILE A 265 -8.00 -17.82 -4.04
N GLU A 266 -8.43 -17.47 -5.24
CA GLU A 266 -8.64 -16.09 -5.67
C GLU A 266 -9.98 -15.57 -5.16
N LEU A 267 -10.14 -14.24 -5.12
CA LEU A 267 -11.43 -13.63 -4.78
C LEU A 267 -12.41 -13.79 -5.97
N PRO A 268 -13.71 -14.04 -5.73
CA PRO A 268 -14.71 -14.22 -6.79
C PRO A 268 -14.72 -13.08 -7.81
N GLU A 269 -14.68 -11.83 -7.35
CA GLU A 269 -14.66 -10.64 -8.20
C GLU A 269 -13.40 -10.56 -9.07
N THR A 270 -12.30 -11.16 -8.61
CA THR A 270 -11.07 -11.22 -9.42
C THR A 270 -11.24 -12.22 -10.56
N ILE A 271 -11.87 -13.37 -10.33
CA ILE A 271 -12.16 -14.34 -11.38
C ILE A 271 -13.14 -13.76 -12.40
N GLU A 272 -14.21 -13.11 -11.94
CA GLU A 272 -15.17 -12.41 -12.79
C GLU A 272 -14.50 -11.30 -13.62
N PHE A 273 -13.66 -10.48 -12.97
CA PHE A 273 -12.92 -9.44 -13.66
C PHE A 273 -11.99 -10.03 -14.72
N VAL A 274 -11.23 -11.09 -14.41
CA VAL A 274 -10.36 -11.77 -15.38
C VAL A 274 -11.13 -12.30 -16.58
N ALA A 275 -12.26 -12.96 -16.35
CA ALA A 275 -13.11 -13.46 -17.42
C ALA A 275 -13.62 -12.31 -18.31
N SER A 276 -14.04 -11.19 -17.72
CA SER A 276 -14.51 -10.00 -18.46
C SER A 276 -13.45 -9.38 -19.38
N GLN A 277 -12.16 -9.62 -19.11
CA GLN A 277 -11.06 -9.11 -19.94
C GLN A 277 -10.73 -10.01 -21.14
N GLY A 278 -11.42 -11.14 -21.32
CA GLY A 278 -11.17 -12.10 -22.40
C GLY A 278 -9.81 -12.80 -22.26
N VAL A 279 -9.39 -13.07 -21.03
CA VAL A 279 -8.10 -13.72 -20.71
C VAL A 279 -8.32 -15.21 -20.50
N GLU A 280 -7.40 -16.04 -21.01
CA GLU A 280 -7.42 -17.49 -20.80
C GLU A 280 -7.18 -17.84 -19.33
N ILE A 281 -8.09 -18.59 -18.71
CA ILE A 281 -7.98 -19.01 -17.30
C ILE A 281 -7.42 -20.43 -17.24
N ILE A 282 -6.21 -20.57 -16.70
CA ILE A 282 -5.53 -21.85 -16.52
C ILE A 282 -5.83 -22.38 -15.12
N ARG A 283 -6.72 -23.37 -15.04
CA ARG A 283 -7.12 -24.06 -13.79
C ARG A 283 -6.35 -25.37 -13.66
N ASN A 284 -5.14 -25.30 -13.11
CA ASN A 284 -4.33 -26.48 -12.84
C ASN A 284 -3.49 -26.33 -11.56
N GLY A 285 -4.01 -25.55 -10.60
CA GLY A 285 -3.40 -25.38 -9.28
C GLY A 285 -3.63 -26.61 -8.39
N GLY A 286 -2.69 -26.85 -7.47
CA GLY A 286 -2.89 -27.84 -6.40
C GLY A 286 -3.96 -27.42 -5.39
N ASP A 287 -4.31 -28.30 -4.46
CA ASP A 287 -5.24 -28.00 -3.38
C ASP A 287 -4.51 -27.28 -2.22
N PHE A 288 -4.79 -25.98 -2.06
CA PHE A 288 -4.21 -25.15 -1.00
C PHE A 288 -4.51 -25.69 0.41
N PHE A 289 -5.77 -26.05 0.67
CA PHE A 289 -6.21 -26.43 2.02
C PHE A 289 -5.72 -27.82 2.40
N ARG A 290 -5.54 -28.71 1.44
CA ARG A 290 -4.83 -29.97 1.69
C ARG A 290 -3.35 -29.75 1.98
N ALA A 291 -2.70 -28.84 1.24
CA ALA A 291 -1.27 -28.58 1.41
C ALA A 291 -0.96 -27.86 2.73
N VAL A 292 -1.79 -26.88 3.13
CA VAL A 292 -1.54 -26.06 4.33
C VAL A 292 -1.61 -26.88 5.63
N GLU A 293 -2.41 -27.96 5.68
CA GLU A 293 -2.46 -28.87 6.83
C GLU A 293 -1.11 -29.57 7.08
N LYS A 294 -0.29 -29.75 6.03
CA LYS A 294 1.06 -30.33 6.12
C LYS A 294 2.14 -29.26 6.25
N GLU A 295 2.11 -28.23 5.41
CA GLU A 295 3.17 -27.23 5.30
C GLU A 295 3.05 -26.10 6.34
N GLY A 296 1.87 -25.94 6.95
CA GLY A 296 1.54 -24.81 7.81
C GLY A 296 1.25 -23.52 7.03
N PRO A 297 0.91 -22.43 7.75
CA PRO A 297 0.61 -21.14 7.13
C PRO A 297 1.75 -20.65 6.23
N PRO A 298 1.47 -20.16 5.01
CA PRO A 298 2.50 -19.56 4.17
C PRO A 298 2.98 -18.23 4.78
N GLY A 299 4.27 -17.90 4.60
CA GLY A 299 4.85 -16.62 5.06
C GLY A 299 5.30 -15.74 3.89
N LYS A 300 5.52 -14.44 4.13
CA LYS A 300 6.13 -13.49 3.17
C LYS A 300 7.54 -13.93 2.78
N ASP A 301 8.25 -14.54 3.72
CA ASP A 301 9.59 -15.12 3.63
C ASP A 301 9.59 -16.61 3.21
N HIS A 302 8.44 -17.29 3.33
CA HIS A 302 8.29 -18.70 2.96
C HIS A 302 6.98 -18.95 2.19
N ARG A 303 6.96 -18.53 0.92
CA ARG A 303 5.79 -18.61 0.03
C ARG A 303 5.69 -19.95 -0.71
N TRP A 304 5.61 -21.07 0.02
CA TRP A 304 5.44 -22.40 -0.59
C TRP A 304 4.20 -22.46 -1.50
N CYS A 305 3.13 -21.74 -1.15
CA CYS A 305 1.90 -21.66 -1.94
C CYS A 305 2.12 -21.09 -3.34
N CYS A 306 3.06 -20.16 -3.53
CA CYS A 306 3.39 -19.63 -4.86
C CYS A 306 4.06 -20.69 -5.74
N LYS A 307 4.88 -21.57 -5.16
CA LYS A 307 5.51 -22.66 -5.90
C LYS A 307 4.44 -23.65 -6.40
N LEU A 308 3.57 -24.08 -5.50
CA LEU A 308 2.52 -25.06 -5.77
C LEU A 308 1.42 -24.52 -6.72
N LEU A 309 0.92 -23.32 -6.44
CA LEU A 309 -0.31 -22.82 -7.08
C LEU A 309 -0.06 -21.88 -8.25
N LYS A 310 1.14 -21.29 -8.37
CA LYS A 310 1.45 -20.32 -9.45
C LYS A 310 2.56 -20.82 -10.37
N LEU A 311 3.70 -21.19 -9.81
CA LEU A 311 4.87 -21.55 -10.62
C LEU A 311 4.72 -22.92 -11.27
N GLN A 312 4.24 -23.94 -10.55
CA GLN A 312 4.04 -25.26 -11.13
C GLN A 312 3.03 -25.26 -12.29
N PRO A 313 1.83 -24.65 -12.18
CA PRO A 313 0.88 -24.60 -13.29
C PRO A 313 1.41 -23.77 -14.47
N LEU A 314 2.13 -22.68 -14.19
CA LEU A 314 2.79 -21.88 -15.22
C LEU A 314 3.83 -22.68 -16.00
N LYS A 315 4.66 -23.50 -15.32
CA LYS A 315 5.64 -24.37 -15.99
C LYS A 315 4.95 -25.37 -16.91
N ASN A 316 3.88 -26.00 -16.45
CA ASN A 316 3.11 -26.95 -17.26
C ASN A 316 2.49 -26.27 -18.48
N TYR A 317 1.92 -25.08 -18.32
CA TYR A 317 1.39 -24.28 -19.42
C TYR A 317 2.46 -23.93 -20.46
N LEU A 318 3.61 -23.41 -20.01
CA LEU A 318 4.72 -23.05 -20.90
C LEU A 318 5.34 -24.27 -21.59
N ALA A 319 5.39 -25.42 -20.93
CA ALA A 319 5.86 -26.66 -21.54
C ALA A 319 4.98 -27.10 -22.73
N ALA A 320 3.68 -26.79 -22.68
CA ALA A 320 2.75 -27.10 -23.76
C ALA A 320 2.84 -26.12 -24.94
N ILE A 321 3.13 -24.84 -24.70
CA ILE A 321 3.15 -23.80 -25.74
C ILE A 321 4.55 -23.41 -26.23
N GLY A 322 5.60 -23.83 -25.53
CA GLY A 322 7.00 -23.55 -25.85
C GLY A 322 7.56 -22.24 -25.27
N PRO A 323 8.80 -21.87 -25.62
CA PRO A 323 9.45 -20.66 -25.11
C PRO A 323 8.71 -19.39 -25.51
N CYS A 324 8.39 -18.55 -24.52
CA CYS A 324 7.64 -17.30 -24.71
C CYS A 324 8.36 -16.08 -24.10
N VAL A 325 8.14 -14.93 -24.72
CA VAL A 325 8.24 -13.63 -24.06
C VAL A 325 6.94 -13.41 -23.28
N THR A 326 7.03 -13.19 -21.97
CA THR A 326 5.90 -12.87 -21.12
C THR A 326 5.99 -11.43 -20.65
N ILE A 327 5.00 -10.62 -21.01
CA ILE A 327 4.89 -9.23 -20.59
C ILE A 327 4.20 -9.20 -19.21
N GLN A 328 4.79 -8.48 -18.24
CA GLN A 328 4.33 -8.45 -16.85
C GLN A 328 4.28 -7.03 -16.29
N GLY A 329 3.40 -6.82 -15.30
CA GLY A 329 3.16 -5.52 -14.64
C GLY A 329 4.08 -5.21 -13.45
N ASN A 330 5.31 -5.73 -13.41
CA ASN A 330 6.21 -5.47 -12.27
C ASN A 330 6.71 -4.02 -12.27
N ARG A 331 6.85 -3.41 -11.08
CA ARG A 331 7.29 -2.02 -10.87
C ARG A 331 8.33 -1.88 -9.77
N TRP A 332 9.19 -0.88 -9.88
CA TRP A 332 10.25 -0.56 -8.91
C TRP A 332 9.73 -0.25 -7.51
N TYR A 333 8.52 0.31 -7.41
CA TYR A 333 7.97 0.81 -6.16
C TYR A 333 7.22 -0.25 -5.33
N GLU A 334 7.14 -1.50 -5.81
CA GLU A 334 6.39 -2.57 -5.12
C GLU A 334 7.13 -3.17 -3.92
N SER A 335 8.46 -3.23 -3.98
CA SER A 335 9.30 -3.72 -2.89
C SER A 335 10.76 -3.32 -3.09
N TRP A 336 11.54 -3.39 -2.01
CA TRP A 336 12.99 -3.18 -2.05
C TRP A 336 13.70 -4.05 -3.10
N ASN A 337 13.33 -5.33 -3.18
CA ASN A 337 13.91 -6.28 -4.13
C ASN A 337 13.53 -6.04 -5.59
N ARG A 338 12.63 -5.09 -5.87
CA ARG A 338 12.21 -4.73 -7.23
C ARG A 338 12.74 -3.37 -7.65
N ALA A 339 13.36 -2.59 -6.77
CA ALA A 339 13.69 -1.19 -7.01
C ALA A 339 14.69 -0.99 -8.16
N ASP A 340 15.46 -2.03 -8.48
CA ASP A 340 16.46 -2.11 -9.55
C ASP A 340 16.07 -3.12 -10.65
N LEU A 341 14.81 -3.54 -10.72
CA LEU A 341 14.34 -4.51 -11.71
C LEU A 341 14.69 -4.05 -13.13
N ASP A 342 15.36 -4.94 -13.87
CA ASP A 342 15.72 -4.74 -15.27
C ASP A 342 14.50 -4.72 -16.21
N GLU A 343 14.72 -4.24 -17.43
CA GLU A 343 13.70 -4.30 -18.49
C GLU A 343 13.23 -5.72 -18.77
N THR A 344 14.19 -6.65 -18.76
CA THR A 344 13.98 -8.06 -19.06
C THR A 344 14.60 -8.91 -17.96
N SER A 345 13.94 -10.00 -17.61
CA SER A 345 14.49 -10.97 -16.66
C SER A 345 14.10 -12.38 -17.06
N GLN A 346 14.85 -13.37 -16.58
CA GLN A 346 14.55 -14.77 -16.79
C GLN A 346 14.80 -15.52 -15.49
N ASN A 347 13.82 -16.30 -15.04
CA ASN A 347 13.99 -17.16 -13.87
C ASN A 347 14.68 -18.45 -14.33
N PRO A 348 15.84 -18.83 -13.75
CA PRO A 348 16.49 -20.11 -14.07
C PRO A 348 15.58 -21.33 -13.85
N GLU A 349 14.65 -21.26 -12.89
CA GLU A 349 13.67 -22.32 -12.64
C GLU A 349 12.55 -22.38 -13.69
N ASN A 350 12.41 -21.36 -14.54
CA ASN A 350 11.43 -21.29 -15.63
C ASN A 350 12.09 -20.79 -16.94
N PRO A 351 12.98 -21.58 -17.56
CA PRO A 351 13.77 -21.14 -18.70
C PRO A 351 12.95 -20.89 -19.97
N LEU A 352 11.71 -21.39 -20.04
CA LEU A 352 10.79 -21.13 -21.15
C LEU A 352 10.20 -19.72 -21.12
N GLN A 353 10.42 -18.95 -20.06
CA GLN A 353 9.83 -17.62 -19.89
C GLN A 353 10.90 -16.52 -19.83
N MET A 354 10.90 -15.65 -20.82
CA MET A 354 11.59 -14.36 -20.76
C MET A 354 10.60 -13.27 -20.37
N ASN A 355 10.76 -12.66 -19.20
CA ASN A 355 9.87 -11.61 -18.73
C ASN A 355 10.27 -10.24 -19.31
N VAL A 356 9.28 -9.42 -19.64
CA VAL A 356 9.44 -8.01 -20.03
C VAL A 356 8.58 -7.15 -19.12
N SER A 357 9.17 -6.13 -18.48
CA SER A 357 8.49 -5.23 -17.54
C SER A 357 8.40 -3.80 -18.12
N PRO A 358 7.43 -3.51 -19.00
CA PRO A 358 7.38 -2.25 -19.76
C PRO A 358 6.97 -1.03 -18.91
N ILE A 359 6.35 -1.26 -17.75
CA ILE A 359 5.91 -0.22 -16.82
C ILE A 359 6.78 -0.14 -15.55
N ARG A 360 7.99 -0.74 -15.57
CA ARG A 360 8.84 -0.88 -14.37
C ARG A 360 9.08 0.42 -13.59
N SER A 361 9.11 1.56 -14.28
CA SER A 361 9.36 2.88 -13.70
C SER A 361 8.10 3.67 -13.31
N TRP A 362 6.91 3.10 -13.44
CA TRP A 362 5.63 3.74 -13.10
C TRP A 362 5.34 3.58 -11.59
N ARG A 363 4.80 4.61 -10.93
CA ARG A 363 4.14 4.43 -9.63
C ARG A 363 2.70 4.00 -9.86
N ALA A 364 2.01 3.58 -8.81
CA ALA A 364 0.60 3.24 -8.89
C ALA A 364 -0.24 4.41 -9.44
N LEU A 365 0.12 5.66 -9.15
CA LEU A 365 -0.55 6.86 -9.67
C LEU A 365 -0.51 6.91 -11.20
N GLU A 366 0.66 6.70 -11.81
CA GLU A 366 0.74 6.66 -13.28
C GLU A 366 -0.11 5.54 -13.88
N VAL A 367 -0.21 4.39 -13.20
CA VAL A 367 -1.05 3.27 -13.63
C VAL A 367 -2.54 3.64 -13.59
N PHE A 368 -3.02 4.18 -12.48
CA PHE A 368 -4.42 4.62 -12.36
C PHE A 368 -4.78 5.72 -13.36
N LEU A 369 -3.96 6.77 -13.46
CA LEU A 369 -4.19 7.86 -14.42
C LEU A 369 -4.22 7.36 -15.86
N TYR A 370 -3.37 6.40 -16.22
CA TYR A 370 -3.39 5.80 -17.55
C TYR A 370 -4.68 5.00 -17.79
N LEU A 371 -5.08 4.15 -16.85
CA LEU A 371 -6.29 3.33 -16.99
C LEU A 371 -7.54 4.19 -17.11
N TRP A 372 -7.68 5.21 -16.27
CA TRP A 372 -8.78 6.18 -16.35
C TRP A 372 -8.76 6.99 -17.63
N TRP A 373 -7.59 7.48 -18.07
CA TRP A 373 -7.45 8.17 -19.35
C TRP A 373 -7.91 7.32 -20.55
N LYS A 374 -7.72 5.99 -20.46
CA LYS A 374 -8.13 5.05 -21.51
C LYS A 374 -9.55 4.50 -21.34
N GLY A 375 -10.23 4.82 -20.25
CA GLY A 375 -11.52 4.21 -19.92
C GLY A 375 -11.42 2.69 -19.74
N VAL A 376 -10.27 2.17 -19.29
CA VAL A 376 -10.05 0.74 -19.09
C VAL A 376 -10.60 0.36 -17.70
N PRO A 377 -11.50 -0.63 -17.60
CA PRO A 377 -12.04 -1.04 -16.31
C PRO A 377 -10.94 -1.60 -15.41
N ILE A 378 -11.07 -1.32 -14.12
CA ILE A 378 -10.19 -1.83 -13.08
C ILE A 378 -10.94 -2.83 -12.21
N ASN A 379 -10.21 -3.73 -11.57
CA ASN A 379 -10.81 -4.70 -10.66
C ASN A 379 -11.59 -3.96 -9.56
N PRO A 380 -12.88 -4.31 -9.33
CA PRO A 380 -13.75 -3.55 -8.42
C PRO A 380 -13.25 -3.57 -6.96
N LEU A 381 -12.44 -4.55 -6.57
CA LEU A 381 -11.90 -4.67 -5.23
C LEU A 381 -11.00 -3.49 -4.82
N TYR A 382 -10.46 -2.74 -5.80
CA TYR A 382 -9.73 -1.49 -5.53
C TYR A 382 -10.64 -0.44 -4.89
N GLU A 383 -11.85 -0.24 -5.43
CA GLU A 383 -12.85 0.67 -4.86
C GLU A 383 -13.36 0.18 -3.50
N LYS A 384 -13.31 -1.15 -3.28
CA LYS A 384 -13.70 -1.76 -2.01
C LYS A 384 -12.59 -1.74 -0.94
N GLY A 385 -11.40 -1.19 -1.22
CA GLY A 385 -10.37 -0.89 -0.21
C GLY A 385 -9.13 -1.80 -0.23
N LEU A 386 -8.99 -2.68 -1.22
CA LEU A 386 -7.76 -3.46 -1.42
C LEU A 386 -6.74 -2.66 -2.25
N GLU A 387 -5.50 -2.53 -1.78
CA GLU A 387 -4.42 -1.92 -2.57
C GLU A 387 -3.70 -2.94 -3.47
N ARG A 388 -3.82 -4.22 -3.12
CA ARG A 388 -3.25 -5.35 -3.85
C ARG A 388 -4.32 -6.40 -4.10
N ILE A 389 -4.38 -6.89 -5.34
CA ILE A 389 -5.22 -8.02 -5.71
C ILE A 389 -4.37 -9.29 -5.73
N GLY A 390 -4.88 -10.33 -5.08
CA GLY A 390 -4.29 -11.67 -5.06
C GLY A 390 -5.17 -12.63 -4.28
N CYS A 391 -4.59 -13.76 -3.91
CA CYS A 391 -5.30 -14.80 -3.17
C CYS A 391 -5.75 -14.29 -1.80
N TYR A 392 -6.92 -14.71 -1.32
CA TYR A 392 -7.45 -14.20 -0.05
C TYR A 392 -6.63 -14.61 1.22
N PRO A 393 -5.97 -15.79 1.32
CA PRO A 393 -5.12 -16.12 2.46
C PRO A 393 -3.65 -15.70 2.22
N CYS A 394 -3.42 -14.69 1.39
CA CYS A 394 -2.06 -14.31 1.01
C CYS A 394 -1.32 -13.63 2.17
N PRO A 395 -0.14 -14.13 2.59
CA PRO A 395 0.62 -13.48 3.64
C PRO A 395 1.14 -12.11 3.22
N ALA A 396 1.13 -11.76 1.93
CA ALA A 396 1.54 -10.45 1.45
C ALA A 396 0.45 -9.37 1.61
N ALA A 397 -0.81 -9.75 1.88
CA ALA A 397 -1.87 -8.80 2.20
C ALA A 397 -1.56 -8.11 3.54
N LEU A 398 -1.90 -6.83 3.62
CA LEU A 398 -1.84 -6.09 4.88
C LEU A 398 -2.99 -6.54 5.77
N GLU A 399 -2.76 -6.53 7.07
CA GLU A 399 -3.79 -6.87 8.05
C GLU A 399 -4.98 -5.90 8.00
N GLY A 400 -4.71 -4.62 7.70
CA GLY A 400 -5.76 -3.64 7.46
C GLY A 400 -6.58 -3.91 6.18
N GLU A 401 -6.00 -4.57 5.18
CA GLU A 401 -6.77 -5.06 4.02
C GLU A 401 -7.56 -6.32 4.38
N TYR A 402 -7.01 -7.17 5.25
CA TYR A 402 -7.68 -8.39 5.71
C TYR A 402 -8.93 -8.11 6.56
N GLU A 403 -8.96 -7.03 7.37
CA GLU A 403 -10.22 -6.58 8.01
C GLU A 403 -11.31 -6.31 6.97
N ARG A 404 -10.95 -5.69 5.85
CA ARG A 404 -11.91 -5.42 4.78
C ARG A 404 -12.38 -6.71 4.11
N LEU A 405 -11.51 -7.71 3.98
CA LEU A 405 -11.90 -9.04 3.50
C LEU A 405 -12.87 -9.73 4.44
N ARG A 406 -12.71 -9.63 5.76
CA ARG A 406 -13.65 -10.19 6.74
C ARG A 406 -15.06 -9.62 6.61
N GLU A 407 -15.16 -8.33 6.28
CA GLU A 407 -16.46 -7.68 6.04
C GLU A 407 -17.09 -8.11 4.72
N MET A 408 -16.29 -8.31 3.66
CA MET A 408 -16.80 -8.59 2.31
C MET A 408 -17.04 -10.07 2.03
N HIS A 409 -16.21 -10.94 2.60
CA HIS A 409 -16.19 -12.39 2.35
C HIS A 409 -15.97 -13.17 3.67
N PRO A 410 -16.88 -13.03 4.65
CA PRO A 410 -16.74 -13.70 5.94
C PRO A 410 -16.54 -15.22 5.76
N GLU A 411 -17.21 -15.85 4.81
CA GLU A 411 -17.12 -17.28 4.53
C GLU A 411 -15.72 -17.75 4.12
N LEU A 412 -14.99 -16.91 3.36
CA LEU A 412 -13.61 -17.21 2.95
C LEU A 412 -12.65 -17.01 4.12
N THR A 413 -12.83 -15.92 4.86
CA THR A 413 -11.94 -15.55 5.96
C THR A 413 -12.14 -16.41 7.20
N GLU A 414 -13.37 -16.81 7.53
CA GLU A 414 -13.68 -17.69 8.67
C GLU A 414 -12.97 -19.04 8.51
N ARG A 415 -13.05 -19.66 7.34
CA ARG A 415 -12.33 -20.91 7.05
C ARG A 415 -10.81 -20.76 7.25
N TRP A 416 -10.24 -19.61 6.88
CA TRP A 416 -8.81 -19.35 7.04
C TRP A 416 -8.45 -19.06 8.50
N ASP A 417 -9.25 -18.26 9.19
CA ASP A 417 -9.07 -17.88 10.58
C ASP A 417 -9.17 -19.11 11.50
N GLU A 418 -10.15 -19.98 11.27
CA GLU A 418 -10.30 -21.27 11.96
C GLU A 418 -9.07 -22.16 11.76
N PHE A 419 -8.52 -22.22 10.55
CA PHE A 419 -7.27 -22.96 10.31
C PHE A 419 -6.11 -22.36 11.10
N LEU A 420 -5.92 -21.04 11.06
CA LEU A 420 -4.84 -20.37 11.77
C LEU A 420 -4.94 -20.56 13.29
N GLU A 421 -6.16 -20.48 13.85
CA GLU A 421 -6.40 -20.70 15.27
C GLU A 421 -6.10 -22.16 15.67
N ARG A 422 -6.64 -23.14 14.93
CA ARG A 422 -6.35 -24.56 15.15
C ARG A 422 -4.86 -24.85 15.06
N TRP A 423 -4.19 -24.29 14.06
CA TRP A 423 -2.75 -24.43 13.86
C TRP A 423 -1.96 -23.83 15.03
N ALA A 424 -2.32 -22.62 15.47
CA ALA A 424 -1.68 -21.97 16.60
C ALA A 424 -1.80 -22.81 17.87
N LYS A 425 -3.03 -23.27 18.19
CA LYS A 425 -3.31 -24.11 19.36
C LYS A 425 -2.53 -25.44 19.31
N LYS A 426 -2.55 -26.13 18.16
CA LYS A 426 -1.82 -27.40 17.95
C LYS A 426 -0.32 -27.26 18.17
N ASN A 427 0.26 -26.09 17.87
CA ASN A 427 1.69 -25.83 17.98
C ASN A 427 2.08 -25.02 19.24
N GLY A 428 1.14 -24.78 20.17
CA GLY A 428 1.40 -24.02 21.40
C GLY A 428 1.79 -22.56 21.13
N LEU A 429 1.36 -21.99 20.02
CA LEU A 429 1.64 -20.60 19.65
C LEU A 429 0.63 -19.67 20.33
N PRO A 430 1.06 -18.46 20.75
CA PRO A 430 0.17 -17.51 21.41
C PRO A 430 -0.95 -17.03 20.47
N GLU A 431 -2.07 -16.57 21.03
CA GLU A 431 -3.20 -16.00 20.27
C GLU A 431 -2.75 -14.87 19.32
N ALA A 432 -1.77 -14.08 19.75
CA ALA A 432 -1.12 -13.04 18.95
C ALA A 432 -0.60 -13.55 17.60
N TYR A 433 -0.23 -14.84 17.49
CA TYR A 433 0.28 -15.45 16.27
C TYR A 433 -0.68 -15.29 15.09
N HIS A 434 -1.95 -15.61 15.31
CA HIS A 434 -2.97 -15.50 14.27
C HIS A 434 -3.63 -14.12 14.29
N ARG A 435 -3.97 -13.57 15.46
CA ARG A 435 -4.72 -12.30 15.56
C ARG A 435 -3.96 -11.05 15.12
N TRP A 436 -2.64 -11.00 15.31
CA TRP A 436 -1.83 -9.85 14.91
C TRP A 436 -1.15 -10.06 13.55
N GLY A 437 -1.47 -11.15 12.85
CA GLY A 437 -0.89 -11.47 11.56
C GLY A 437 0.58 -11.89 11.62
N LEU A 438 1.08 -12.39 12.77
CA LEU A 438 2.49 -12.83 12.91
C LEU A 438 2.79 -14.05 12.05
N TRP A 439 1.79 -14.90 11.80
CA TRP A 439 1.88 -16.07 10.90
C TRP A 439 2.40 -15.75 9.51
N ARG A 440 2.27 -14.49 9.06
CA ARG A 440 2.77 -14.00 7.77
C ARG A 440 4.30 -14.00 7.68
N TRP A 441 5.03 -14.38 8.73
CA TRP A 441 6.48 -14.55 8.71
C TRP A 441 6.88 -15.77 9.51
N ARG A 442 7.87 -16.51 9.00
CA ARG A 442 8.59 -17.48 9.84
C ARG A 442 9.52 -16.75 10.79
N THR A 443 10.36 -15.86 10.25
CA THR A 443 11.26 -14.99 11.03
C THR A 443 10.72 -13.58 11.05
N LEU A 444 10.39 -13.06 12.24
CA LEU A 444 9.73 -11.77 12.37
C LEU A 444 10.64 -10.61 11.92
N PRO A 445 10.14 -9.65 11.11
CA PRO A 445 10.92 -8.46 10.76
C PRO A 445 11.11 -7.55 11.99
N PRO A 446 12.11 -6.64 11.99
CA PRO A 446 12.47 -5.80 13.14
C PRO A 446 11.29 -5.14 13.87
N LYS A 447 10.34 -4.53 13.14
CA LYS A 447 9.17 -3.86 13.72
C LYS A 447 8.19 -4.82 14.40
N MET A 448 8.03 -6.04 13.88
CA MET A 448 7.18 -7.04 14.54
C MET A 448 7.86 -7.63 15.78
N ARG A 449 9.19 -7.74 15.78
CA ARG A 449 9.96 -8.14 16.97
C ARG A 449 9.85 -7.10 18.09
N GLU A 450 9.93 -5.83 17.73
CA GLU A 450 9.70 -4.71 18.65
C GLU A 450 8.28 -4.77 19.23
N LEU A 451 7.26 -4.92 18.38
CA LEU A 451 5.88 -5.11 18.82
C LEU A 451 5.72 -6.29 19.79
N CYS A 452 6.32 -7.45 19.48
CA CYS A 452 6.30 -8.61 20.36
C CYS A 452 6.96 -8.32 21.72
N ARG A 453 8.12 -7.67 21.74
CA ARG A 453 8.80 -7.29 23.00
C ARG A 453 7.97 -6.34 23.83
N ASP A 454 7.40 -5.30 23.21
CA ASP A 454 6.58 -4.29 23.88
C ASP A 454 5.30 -4.89 24.49
N ARG A 455 4.79 -5.99 23.92
CA ARG A 455 3.57 -6.66 24.36
C ARG A 455 3.84 -7.98 25.11
N GLY A 456 5.09 -8.27 25.45
CA GLY A 456 5.45 -9.48 26.21
C GLY A 456 5.25 -10.80 25.47
N ILE A 457 5.25 -10.81 24.14
CA ILE A 457 5.17 -12.04 23.33
C ILE A 457 6.58 -12.65 23.21
N PRO A 458 6.80 -13.88 23.72
CA PRO A 458 8.12 -14.49 23.74
C PRO A 458 8.58 -14.91 22.34
N LEU A 459 9.85 -14.66 22.05
CA LEU A 459 10.51 -15.05 20.80
C LEU A 459 11.68 -16.02 21.05
N ASN A 460 11.98 -16.85 20.06
CA ASN A 460 13.17 -17.69 20.03
C ASN A 460 14.42 -16.89 19.62
N ARG A 461 15.61 -17.50 19.75
CA ARG A 461 16.88 -16.87 19.36
C ARG A 461 16.97 -16.56 17.86
N ASP A 462 16.21 -17.29 17.03
CA ASP A 462 16.11 -17.11 15.59
C ASP A 462 14.95 -16.16 15.19
N ASP A 463 14.43 -15.40 16.15
CA ASP A 463 13.34 -14.44 15.98
C ASP A 463 12.00 -15.03 15.51
N THR A 464 11.82 -16.34 15.64
CA THR A 464 10.52 -17.00 15.47
C THR A 464 9.67 -16.83 16.74
N VAL A 465 8.34 -16.88 16.60
CA VAL A 465 7.41 -16.84 17.76
C VAL A 465 7.61 -18.11 18.59
N ARG A 466 7.81 -17.97 19.90
CA ARG A 466 8.07 -19.10 20.79
C ARG A 466 6.79 -19.90 21.06
N SER A 467 6.91 -21.23 21.03
CA SER A 467 5.85 -22.15 21.44
C SER A 467 5.89 -22.38 22.95
N SER A 468 4.73 -22.53 23.59
CA SER A 468 4.62 -22.99 24.97
C SER A 468 5.10 -24.43 25.17
N PHE A 469 5.28 -25.20 24.10
CA PHE A 469 5.81 -26.57 24.14
C PHE A 469 7.34 -26.64 24.02
N SER A 470 7.99 -25.54 23.60
CA SER A 470 9.44 -25.40 23.62
C SER A 470 9.90 -24.96 25.01
N GLY A 471 9.93 -25.93 25.93
CA GLY A 471 10.61 -25.86 27.23
C GLY A 471 12.08 -26.23 27.13
#